data_AF-A0A350H9Z8-F1
#
_entry.id   AF-A0A350H9Z8-F1
#
_cell.length_a   1.000
_cell.length_b   1.000
_cell.length_c   1.000
_cell.angle_alpha   90.00
_cell.angle_beta   90.00
_cell.angle_gamma   90.00
#
_symmetry.space_group_name_H-M   'P 1'
#
loop_
_entity.id
_entity.type
_entity.pdbx_description
1 polymer ?
#
loop_
_entity_poly.entity_id
_entity_poly.type
_entity_poly.pdbx_seq_one_letter_code
_entity_poly.pdbx_strand_id
1 'polypeptide(L)'
;MARVFFQYVKNKRILVMDISNLKNARESEKVIGECEDMIERLPLKSVLLMTDVTDSSYDMIGIERLKTFSRNTTPFVLASAVAGAIDEKKMVIEILERISGRKIMPFDSAEDALDYLSSF
;
A
#
# COMPACT_ATOMS: atom_id res chain seq x y z
N MET A 1 16.55 5.90 -5.34
CA MET A 1 15.92 6.32 -4.06
C MET A 1 15.23 5.13 -3.44
N ALA A 2 15.06 5.10 -2.11
CA ALA A 2 14.31 4.04 -1.45
C ALA A 2 12.83 4.14 -1.86
N ARG A 3 12.19 2.99 -2.14
CA ARG A 3 10.77 2.90 -2.51
C ARG A 3 9.88 2.47 -1.34
N VAL A 4 10.49 2.05 -0.24
CA VAL A 4 9.81 1.81 1.04
C VAL A 4 10.44 2.73 2.06
N PHE A 5 9.65 3.63 2.64
CA PHE A 5 10.18 4.60 3.60
C PHE A 5 9.09 5.16 4.52
N PHE A 6 9.53 5.69 5.65
CA PHE A 6 8.64 6.44 6.54
C PHE A 6 8.63 7.91 6.18
N GLN A 7 7.45 8.49 6.24
CA GLN A 7 7.21 9.93 6.12
C GLN A 7 6.41 10.41 7.33
N TYR A 8 6.68 11.65 7.76
CA TYR A 8 5.87 12.32 8.78
C TYR A 8 4.93 13.33 8.12
N VAL A 9 3.63 13.22 8.42
CA VAL A 9 2.59 14.15 7.98
C VAL A 9 1.72 14.48 9.18
N LYS A 10 1.62 15.77 9.54
CA LYS A 10 0.86 16.25 10.71
C LYS A 10 1.11 15.42 11.98
N ASN A 11 2.38 15.14 12.28
CA ASN A 11 2.84 14.30 13.42
C ASN A 11 2.45 12.82 13.39
N LYS A 12 1.88 12.32 12.29
CA LYS A 12 1.66 10.89 12.05
C LYS A 12 2.81 10.30 11.24
N ARG A 13 3.27 9.12 11.64
CA ARG A 13 4.30 8.36 10.93
C ARG A 13 3.62 7.41 9.97
N ILE A 14 3.77 7.65 8.68
CA ILE A 14 3.16 6.89 7.59
C ILE A 14 4.24 6.08 6.88
N LEU A 15 3.98 4.80 6.66
CA LEU A 15 4.82 3.95 5.83
C LEU A 15 4.35 4.07 4.37
N VAL A 16 5.24 4.52 3.50
CA VAL A 16 4.99 4.65 2.07
C VAL A 16 5.60 3.44 1.35
N MET A 17 4.78 2.80 0.51
CA MET A 17 5.20 1.79 -0.46
C MET A 17 4.99 2.37 -1.87
N ASP A 18 6.08 2.81 -2.48
CA ASP A 18 6.10 3.44 -3.80
C ASP A 18 6.37 2.40 -4.89
N ILE A 19 5.29 1.94 -5.52
CA ILE A 19 5.33 1.13 -6.74
C ILE A 19 4.92 1.95 -7.97
N SER A 20 4.96 3.28 -7.89
CA SER A 20 4.69 4.17 -9.00
C SER A 20 5.70 3.97 -10.11
N ASN A 21 5.23 4.12 -11.36
CA ASN A 21 6.02 3.96 -12.59
C ASN A 21 6.68 2.58 -12.76
N LEU A 22 6.40 1.60 -11.90
CA LEU A 22 6.91 0.25 -12.05
C LEU A 22 6.05 -0.52 -13.06
N LYS A 23 6.68 -0.90 -14.17
CA LYS A 23 6.11 -1.76 -15.22
C LYS A 23 6.62 -3.20 -15.14
N ASN A 24 7.64 -3.44 -14.32
CA ASN A 24 8.29 -4.74 -14.16
C ASN A 24 7.80 -5.42 -12.88
N ALA A 25 7.15 -6.58 -13.04
CA ALA A 25 6.64 -7.37 -11.92
C ALA A 25 7.72 -7.71 -10.87
N ARG A 26 8.96 -7.98 -11.30
CA ARG A 26 10.08 -8.32 -10.40
C ARG A 26 10.51 -7.13 -9.55
N GLU A 27 10.43 -5.92 -10.08
CA GLU A 27 10.76 -4.71 -9.30
C GLU A 27 9.67 -4.43 -8.28
N SER A 28 8.40 -4.51 -8.68
CA SER A 28 7.27 -4.40 -7.76
C SER A 28 7.33 -5.43 -6.65
N GLU A 29 7.67 -6.68 -6.97
CA GLU A 29 7.80 -7.76 -5.98
C GLU A 29 8.87 -7.48 -4.92
N LYS A 30 10.02 -6.92 -5.32
CA LYS A 30 11.07 -6.51 -4.38
C LYS A 30 10.58 -5.44 -3.42
N VAL A 31 9.88 -4.42 -3.93
CA VAL A 31 9.32 -3.34 -3.11
C VAL A 31 8.27 -3.87 -2.13
N ILE A 32 7.38 -4.76 -2.61
CA ILE A 32 6.36 -5.39 -1.77
C ILE A 32 7.01 -6.25 -0.66
N GLY A 33 8.06 -7.00 -0.99
CA GLY A 33 8.81 -7.79 0.00
C GLY A 33 9.51 -6.94 1.05
N GLU A 34 10.19 -5.87 0.64
CA GLU A 34 10.83 -4.93 1.57
C GLU A 34 9.81 -4.27 2.52
N CYS A 35 8.63 -3.93 2.00
CA CYS A 35 7.54 -3.37 2.79
C CYS A 35 6.98 -4.39 3.80
N GLU A 36 6.78 -5.65 3.37
CA GLU A 36 6.32 -6.74 4.23
C GLU A 36 7.28 -6.98 5.39
N ASP A 37 8.58 -7.14 5.09
CA ASP A 37 9.64 -7.36 6.08
C ASP A 37 9.71 -6.22 7.12
N MET A 38 9.42 -4.99 6.68
CA MET A 38 9.37 -3.83 7.56
C MET A 38 8.11 -3.84 8.45
N ILE A 39 6.95 -4.12 7.87
CA ILE A 39 5.67 -4.12 8.60
C ILE A 39 5.63 -5.20 9.69
N GLU A 40 6.15 -6.40 9.42
CA GLU A 40 6.12 -7.53 10.37
C GLU A 40 6.93 -7.28 11.64
N ARG A 41 7.84 -6.29 11.62
CA ARG A 41 8.66 -5.89 12.77
C ARG A 41 8.03 -4.79 13.61
N LEU A 42 6.87 -4.27 13.19
CA LEU A 42 6.17 -3.19 13.87
C LEU A 42 5.09 -3.75 14.80
N PRO A 43 4.63 -2.98 15.80
CA PRO A 43 3.54 -3.41 16.67
C PRO A 43 2.25 -3.68 15.88
N LEU A 44 1.41 -4.57 16.41
CA LEU A 44 0.07 -4.81 15.88
C LEU A 44 -0.73 -3.51 15.83
N LYS A 45 -1.53 -3.34 14.78
CA LYS A 45 -2.41 -2.18 14.57
C LYS A 45 -1.73 -0.81 14.76
N SER A 46 -0.49 -0.67 14.27
CA SER A 46 0.29 0.57 14.39
C SER A 46 0.61 1.24 13.05
N VAL A 47 0.49 0.52 11.93
CA VAL A 47 0.97 1.01 10.63
C VAL A 47 -0.13 1.77 9.89
N LEU A 48 0.18 3.02 9.53
CA LEU A 48 -0.55 3.77 8.51
C LEU A 48 0.15 3.53 7.18
N LEU A 49 -0.47 2.76 6.29
CA LEU A 49 0.14 2.33 5.02
C LEU A 49 -0.39 3.15 3.85
N MET A 50 0.50 3.88 3.18
CA MET A 50 0.23 4.54 1.90
C MET A 50 0.87 3.72 0.79
N THR A 51 0.09 3.36 -0.23
CA THR A 51 0.59 2.68 -1.43
C THR A 51 0.43 3.57 -2.65
N ASP A 52 1.53 3.91 -3.33
CA ASP A 52 1.46 4.68 -4.57
C ASP A 52 1.56 3.73 -5.76
N VAL A 53 0.50 3.67 -6.57
CA VAL A 53 0.40 2.87 -7.81
C VAL A 53 0.29 3.76 -9.05
N THR A 54 0.61 5.04 -8.95
CA THR A 54 0.52 5.98 -10.07
C THR A 54 1.36 5.49 -11.24
N ASP A 55 0.75 5.38 -12.41
CA ASP A 55 1.37 4.86 -13.63
C ASP A 55 2.05 3.49 -13.46
N SER A 56 1.65 2.68 -12.48
CA SER A 56 2.12 1.30 -12.34
C SER A 56 1.31 0.35 -13.21
N SER A 57 1.93 -0.77 -13.58
CA SER A 57 1.24 -1.88 -14.25
C SER A 57 1.46 -3.16 -13.47
N TYR A 58 0.42 -3.99 -13.41
CA TYR A 58 0.47 -5.28 -12.74
C TYR A 58 -0.27 -6.32 -13.58
N ASP A 59 0.25 -7.53 -13.56
CA ASP A 59 -0.35 -8.71 -14.13
C ASP A 59 -1.06 -9.53 -13.04
N MET A 60 -1.59 -10.70 -13.40
CA MET A 60 -2.22 -11.62 -12.44
C MET A 60 -1.24 -12.07 -11.34
N ILE A 61 0.05 -12.20 -11.65
CA ILE A 61 1.08 -12.59 -10.68
C ILE A 61 1.24 -11.48 -9.63
N GLY A 62 1.30 -10.21 -10.06
CA GLY A 62 1.33 -9.05 -9.18
C GLY A 62 0.11 -8.97 -8.26
N ILE A 63 -1.09 -9.30 -8.76
CA ILE A 63 -2.31 -9.34 -7.95
C ILE A 63 -2.21 -10.43 -6.87
N GLU A 64 -1.77 -11.64 -7.19
CA GLU A 64 -1.60 -12.70 -6.19
C GLU A 64 -0.56 -12.34 -5.12
N ARG A 65 0.51 -11.63 -5.50
CA ARG A 65 1.50 -11.11 -4.56
C ARG A 65 0.87 -10.08 -3.61
N LEU A 66 0.06 -9.16 -4.13
CA LEU A 66 -0.66 -8.16 -3.32
C LEU A 66 -1.69 -8.80 -2.38
N LYS A 67 -2.35 -9.88 -2.79
CA LYS A 67 -3.26 -10.65 -1.92
C LYS A 67 -2.52 -11.24 -0.73
N THR A 68 -1.39 -11.88 -1.00
CA THR A 68 -0.54 -12.49 0.04
C THR A 68 0.00 -11.43 0.99
N PHE A 69 0.56 -10.35 0.46
CA PHE A 69 1.01 -9.18 1.23
C PHE A 69 -0.10 -8.61 2.11
N SER A 70 -1.29 -8.40 1.54
CA SER A 70 -2.41 -7.82 2.29
C SER A 70 -2.83 -8.71 3.45
N ARG A 71 -2.90 -10.03 3.25
CA ARG A 71 -3.22 -10.99 4.32
C ARG A 71 -2.17 -10.97 5.44
N ASN A 72 -0.88 -11.04 5.09
CA ASN A 72 0.20 -11.14 6.06
C ASN A 72 0.40 -9.85 6.87
N THR A 73 0.21 -8.69 6.22
CA THR A 73 0.40 -7.38 6.87
C THR A 73 -0.81 -6.89 7.65
N THR A 74 -2.01 -7.44 7.42
CA THR A 74 -3.28 -7.00 8.06
C THR A 74 -3.24 -6.89 9.59
N PRO A 75 -2.60 -7.80 10.34
CA PRO A 75 -2.54 -7.69 11.81
C PRO A 75 -1.84 -6.40 12.28
N PHE A 76 -0.91 -5.89 11.48
CA PHE A 76 -0.06 -4.73 11.79
C PHE A 76 -0.64 -3.41 11.28
N VAL A 77 -1.41 -3.45 10.19
CA VAL A 77 -1.99 -2.25 9.57
C VAL A 77 -3.19 -1.73 10.36
N LEU A 78 -3.11 -0.46 10.75
CA LEU A 78 -4.18 0.33 11.37
C LEU A 78 -5.12 0.91 10.31
N ALA A 79 -4.55 1.55 9.29
CA ALA A 79 -5.29 2.13 8.17
C ALA A 79 -4.46 2.06 6.89
N SER A 80 -5.14 1.99 5.74
CA SER A 80 -4.49 1.94 4.43
C SER A 80 -5.15 2.87 3.42
N ALA A 81 -4.31 3.52 2.62
CA ALA A 81 -4.71 4.33 1.49
C ALA A 81 -3.89 3.97 0.25
N VAL A 82 -4.48 4.15 -0.93
CA VAL A 82 -3.83 3.92 -2.22
C VAL A 82 -3.99 5.13 -3.12
N ALA A 83 -2.89 5.59 -3.72
CA ALA A 83 -2.85 6.72 -4.64
C ALA A 83 -2.63 6.24 -6.09
N GLY A 84 -3.22 6.94 -7.06
CA GLY A 84 -3.14 6.55 -8.48
C GLY A 84 -4.07 5.38 -8.86
N ALA A 85 -5.09 5.13 -8.03
CA ALA A 85 -6.11 4.11 -8.24
C ALA A 85 -7.29 4.65 -9.08
N ILE A 86 -7.03 4.94 -10.36
CA ILE A 86 -8.05 5.28 -11.36
C ILE A 86 -9.00 4.08 -11.56
N ASP A 87 -10.21 4.29 -12.10
CA ASP A 87 -11.32 3.32 -12.22
C ASP A 87 -10.95 1.86 -12.53
N GLU A 88 -9.94 1.60 -13.36
CA GLU A 88 -9.44 0.27 -13.70
C GLU A 88 -8.89 -0.54 -12.50
N LYS A 89 -8.49 0.13 -11.41
CA LYS A 89 -7.87 -0.49 -10.23
C LYS A 89 -8.89 -0.82 -9.13
N LYS A 90 -10.13 -0.34 -9.23
CA LYS A 90 -11.19 -0.53 -8.22
C LYS A 90 -11.50 -2.00 -7.93
N MET A 91 -11.59 -2.83 -8.98
CA MET A 91 -11.85 -4.27 -8.80
C MET A 91 -10.75 -4.96 -7.99
N VAL A 92 -9.48 -4.60 -8.22
CA VAL A 92 -8.36 -5.17 -7.46
C VAL A 92 -8.44 -4.74 -6.00
N ILE A 93 -8.75 -3.48 -5.73
CA ILE A 93 -8.92 -2.96 -4.36
C ILE A 93 -10.02 -3.73 -3.63
N GLU A 94 -11.20 -3.89 -4.23
CA GLU A 94 -12.31 -4.64 -3.62
C GLU A 94 -11.92 -6.09 -3.28
N ILE A 95 -11.16 -6.74 -4.16
CA ILE A 95 -10.65 -8.09 -3.91
C ILE A 95 -9.70 -8.09 -2.70
N LEU A 96 -8.78 -7.13 -2.63
CA LEU A 96 -7.83 -7.00 -1.52
C LEU A 96 -8.54 -6.69 -0.21
N GLU A 97 -9.56 -5.83 -0.21
CA GLU A 97 -10.38 -5.53 0.98
C GLU A 97 -11.09 -6.79 1.49
N ARG A 98 -11.68 -7.59 0.60
CA ARG A 98 -12.35 -8.85 0.99
C ARG A 98 -11.39 -9.87 1.60
N ILE A 99 -10.17 -9.98 1.06
CA ILE A 99 -9.16 -10.96 1.50
C ILE A 99 -8.52 -10.55 2.81
N SER A 100 -8.25 -9.25 2.98
CA SER A 100 -7.63 -8.70 4.19
C SER A 100 -8.63 -8.41 5.30
N GLY A 101 -9.91 -8.21 4.98
CA GLY A 101 -10.90 -7.69 5.92
C GLY A 101 -10.65 -6.23 6.33
N ARG A 102 -9.75 -5.50 5.64
CA ARG A 102 -9.43 -4.10 5.92
C ARG A 102 -9.96 -3.20 4.81
N LYS A 103 -10.37 -1.99 5.16
CA LYS A 103 -10.74 -0.97 4.18
C LYS A 103 -9.48 -0.33 3.60
N ILE A 104 -9.40 -0.21 2.27
CA ILE A 104 -8.30 0.41 1.54
C ILE A 104 -8.89 1.61 0.80
N MET A 105 -8.56 2.82 1.25
CA MET A 105 -9.15 4.04 0.70
C MET A 105 -8.42 4.48 -0.58
N PRO A 106 -9.09 4.52 -1.75
CA PRO A 106 -8.49 5.01 -2.98
C PRO A 106 -8.51 6.55 -3.03
N PHE A 107 -7.45 7.10 -3.61
CA PHE A 107 -7.28 8.51 -3.91
C PHE A 107 -6.64 8.68 -5.29
N ASP A 108 -6.92 9.81 -5.93
CA ASP A 108 -6.30 10.17 -7.20
C ASP A 108 -4.85 10.61 -7.01
N SER A 109 -4.54 11.23 -5.86
CA SER A 109 -3.21 11.78 -5.55
C SER A 109 -2.60 11.18 -4.27
N ALA A 110 -1.27 11.15 -4.23
CA ALA A 110 -0.49 10.78 -3.04
C ALA A 110 -0.73 11.77 -1.89
N GLU A 111 -0.93 13.05 -2.20
CA GLU A 111 -1.16 14.11 -1.21
C GLU A 111 -2.47 13.87 -0.45
N ASP A 112 -3.57 13.58 -1.15
CA ASP A 112 -4.86 13.30 -0.53
C ASP A 112 -4.83 12.02 0.32
N ALA A 113 -4.13 10.98 -0.16
CA ALA A 113 -3.95 9.74 0.57
C ALA A 113 -3.20 9.95 1.89
N LEU A 114 -2.14 10.76 1.86
CA LEU A 114 -1.35 11.10 3.04
C LEU A 114 -2.14 11.98 4.01
N ASP A 115 -2.91 12.95 3.48
CA ASP A 115 -3.76 13.81 4.31
C ASP A 115 -4.81 12.99 5.07
N TYR A 116 -5.49 12.08 4.38
CA TYR A 116 -6.42 11.14 4.99
C TYR A 116 -5.77 10.29 6.09
N LEU A 117 -4.61 9.69 5.82
CA LEU A 117 -3.93 8.86 6.82
C LEU A 117 -3.48 9.67 8.04
N SER A 118 -3.21 10.97 7.86
CA SER A 118 -2.80 11.84 8.95
C SER A 118 -3.91 12.13 9.98
N SER A 119 -5.17 11.77 9.69
CA SER A 119 -6.30 11.97 10.61
C SER A 119 -6.53 10.82 11.61
N PHE A 120 -5.77 9.72 11.53
CA PHE A 120 -5.82 8.58 12.48
C PHE A 120 -4.86 8.81 13.64
#